data_AF-A0A3Q9WKM7-F1
#
_entry.id   AF-A0A3Q9WKM7-F1
#
_cell.length_a   1.000
_cell.length_b   1.000
_cell.length_c   1.000
_cell.angle_alpha   90.00
_cell.angle_beta   90.00
_cell.angle_gamma   90.00
#
_symmetry.space_group_name_H-M   'P 1'
#
loop_
_entity.id
_entity.type
_entity.pdbx_description
1 polymer ?
#
loop_
_entity_poly.entity_id
_entity_poly.type
_entity_poly.pdbx_seq_one_letter_code
_entity_poly.pdbx_strand_id
1 'polypeptide(L)'
;MSFLVTFTSLLGPRIARIEAAFTDKDREELITALLSLHASSTMAGAQRLQATTTHALAAEPIEDQTPGPLLEQLAAEAREFEDAARAYLQDEGVPTRTPGV
;
A
#
# COMPACT_ATOMS: atom_id res chain seq x y z
N MET A 1 18.65 4.60 -3.93
CA MET A 1 17.32 4.11 -4.34
C MET A 1 16.30 4.85 -3.50
N SER A 2 15.30 5.51 -4.11
CA SER A 2 14.33 6.32 -3.36
C SER A 2 13.37 5.42 -2.58
N PHE A 3 12.91 5.89 -1.42
CA PHE A 3 11.92 5.17 -0.60
C PHE A 3 10.67 4.82 -1.42
N LEU A 4 10.20 5.73 -2.28
CA LEU A 4 9.02 5.53 -3.12
C LEU A 4 9.16 4.34 -4.08
N VAL A 5 10.34 4.13 -4.68
CA VAL A 5 10.61 2.98 -5.56
C VAL A 5 10.65 1.67 -4.76
N THR A 6 11.23 1.68 -3.56
CA THR A 6 11.20 0.51 -2.67
C THR A 6 9.81 0.21 -2.15
N PHE A 7 9.03 1.23 -1.81
CA PHE A 7 7.67 1.06 -1.32
C PHE A 7 6.77 0.43 -2.38
N THR A 8 6.77 0.99 -3.60
CA THR A 8 5.97 0.50 -4.73
C THR A 8 6.33 -0.94 -5.11
N SER A 9 7.61 -1.31 -5.15
CA SER A 9 8.01 -2.70 -5.44
C SER A 9 7.61 -3.72 -4.38
N LEU A 10 7.32 -3.26 -3.15
CA LEU A 10 6.92 -4.12 -2.03
C LEU A 10 5.40 -4.20 -1.83
N LEU A 11 4.59 -3.42 -2.53
CA LEU A 11 3.12 -3.42 -2.36
C LEU A 11 2.52 -4.79 -2.66
N GLY A 12 2.82 -5.37 -3.82
CA GLY A 12 2.35 -6.71 -4.20
C GLY A 12 2.72 -7.78 -3.16
N PRO A 13 4.02 -7.96 -2.82
CA PRO A 13 4.44 -8.92 -1.79
C PRO A 13 3.78 -8.71 -0.42
N ARG A 14 3.53 -7.48 -0.01
CA ARG A 14 2.88 -7.17 1.28
C ARG A 14 1.39 -7.52 1.27
N ILE A 15 0.69 -7.28 0.18
CA ILE A 15 -0.71 -7.67 0.04
C ILE A 15 -0.83 -9.20 0.03
N ALA A 16 0.07 -9.89 -0.68
CA ALA A 16 0.13 -11.36 -0.67
C ALA A 16 0.42 -11.92 0.74
N ARG A 17 1.26 -11.23 1.53
CA ARG A 17 1.51 -11.59 2.94
C ARG A 17 0.25 -11.46 3.80
N ILE A 18 -0.56 -10.42 3.57
CA ILE A 18 -1.86 -10.25 4.26
C ILE A 18 -2.82 -11.37 3.87
N GLU A 19 -2.90 -11.72 2.58
CA GLU A 19 -3.72 -12.82 2.08
C GLU A 19 -3.32 -14.18 2.68
N ALA A 20 -2.01 -14.45 2.76
CA ALA A 20 -1.50 -15.66 3.40
C ALA A 20 -1.90 -15.72 4.88
N ALA A 21 -1.75 -14.62 5.62
CA ALA A 21 -2.13 -14.57 7.04
C ALA A 21 -3.63 -14.82 7.26
N PHE A 22 -4.50 -14.31 6.38
CA PHE A 22 -5.94 -14.65 6.39
C PHE A 22 -6.18 -16.14 6.12
N THR A 23 -5.47 -16.71 5.14
CA THR A 23 -5.61 -18.13 4.76
C THR A 23 -5.19 -19.06 5.91
N ASP A 24 -4.11 -18.71 6.58
CA ASP A 24 -3.55 -19.48 7.70
C ASP A 24 -4.28 -19.22 9.04
N LYS A 25 -5.21 -18.25 9.06
CA LYS A 25 -5.88 -17.73 10.27
C LYS A 25 -4.88 -17.28 11.34
N ASP A 26 -3.75 -16.75 10.91
CA ASP A 26 -2.72 -16.22 11.80
C ASP A 26 -3.03 -14.75 12.11
N ARG A 27 -3.72 -14.53 13.23
CA ARG A 27 -4.11 -13.19 13.70
C ARG A 27 -2.91 -12.28 13.94
N GLU A 28 -1.85 -12.80 14.54
CA GLU A 28 -0.67 -11.99 14.91
C GLU A 28 0.07 -11.54 13.65
N GLU A 29 0.24 -12.45 12.69
CA GLU A 29 0.85 -12.14 11.41
C GLU A 29 -0.02 -11.19 10.58
N LEU A 30 -1.35 -11.35 10.61
CA LEU A 30 -2.28 -10.47 9.92
C LEU A 30 -2.19 -9.03 10.44
N ILE A 31 -2.24 -8.85 11.76
CA ILE A 31 -2.08 -7.55 12.41
C ILE A 31 -0.71 -6.95 12.08
N THR A 32 0.36 -7.75 12.15
CA THR A 32 1.72 -7.31 11.85
C THR A 32 1.88 -6.85 10.40
N ALA A 33 1.33 -7.62 9.45
CA ALA A 33 1.37 -7.29 8.03
C ALA A 33 0.60 -6.00 7.74
N LEU A 34 -0.61 -5.83 8.32
CA LEU A 34 -1.41 -4.62 8.16
C LEU A 34 -0.77 -3.39 8.80
N LEU A 35 -0.20 -3.50 10.01
CA LEU A 35 0.54 -2.41 10.64
C LEU A 35 1.77 -2.01 9.82
N SER A 36 2.48 -2.98 9.25
CA SER A 36 3.63 -2.71 8.37
C SER A 36 3.21 -1.97 7.09
N LEU A 37 2.12 -2.39 6.45
CA LEU A 37 1.56 -1.71 5.29
C LEU A 37 1.06 -0.31 5.65
N HIS A 38 0.39 -0.15 6.79
CA HIS A 38 -0.10 1.13 7.30
C HIS A 38 1.04 2.15 7.49
N ALA A 39 2.08 1.76 8.24
CA ALA A 39 3.19 2.64 8.56
C ALA A 39 3.93 3.09 7.29
N SER A 40 4.20 2.16 6.39
CA SER A 40 4.89 2.47 5.14
C SER A 40 4.02 3.26 4.15
N SER A 41 2.71 3.04 4.11
CA SER A 41 1.76 3.85 3.33
C SER A 41 1.70 5.29 3.85
N THR A 42 1.74 5.47 5.17
CA THR A 42 1.82 6.79 5.81
C THR A 42 3.09 7.53 5.38
N MET A 43 4.24 6.86 5.44
CA MET A 43 5.52 7.44 5.00
C MET A 43 5.54 7.77 3.50
N ALA A 44 4.89 6.97 2.67
CA ALA A 44 4.83 7.17 1.22
C ALA A 44 3.79 8.22 0.78
N GLY A 45 2.93 8.68 1.70
CA GLY A 45 1.78 9.52 1.36
C GLY A 45 0.66 8.77 0.62
N ALA A 46 0.63 7.43 0.70
CA ALA A 46 -0.39 6.59 0.06
C ALA A 46 -1.69 6.60 0.89
N GLN A 47 -2.42 7.73 0.87
CA GLN A 47 -3.55 8.01 1.76
C GLN A 47 -4.66 6.96 1.69
N ARG A 48 -4.99 6.43 0.50
CA ARG A 48 -6.03 5.40 0.35
C ARG A 48 -5.63 4.09 1.04
N LEU A 49 -4.43 3.59 0.77
CA LEU A 49 -3.88 2.40 1.44
C LEU A 49 -3.79 2.61 2.96
N GLN A 50 -3.37 3.79 3.41
CA GLN A 50 -3.36 4.14 4.83
C GLN A 50 -4.77 4.05 5.44
N ALA A 51 -5.78 4.65 4.80
CA ALA A 51 -7.15 4.64 5.30
C ALA A 51 -7.72 3.21 5.35
N THR A 52 -7.52 2.42 4.29
CA THR A 52 -7.98 1.03 4.22
C THR A 52 -7.35 0.16 5.30
N THR A 53 -6.04 0.28 5.52
CA THR A 53 -5.36 -0.45 6.60
C THR A 53 -5.81 0.01 8.00
N THR A 54 -6.08 1.30 8.20
CA THR A 54 -6.68 1.81 9.46
C THR A 54 -8.06 1.22 9.72
N HIS A 55 -8.92 1.16 8.69
CA HIS A 55 -10.25 0.56 8.83
C HIS A 55 -10.18 -0.94 9.14
N ALA A 56 -9.30 -1.68 8.45
CA ALA A 56 -9.10 -3.10 8.70
C ALA A 56 -8.65 -3.37 10.14
N LEU A 57 -7.66 -2.62 10.63
CA LEU A 57 -7.13 -2.74 12.00
C LEU A 57 -8.13 -2.35 13.09
N ALA A 58 -9.16 -1.57 12.77
CA ALA A 58 -10.19 -1.16 13.72
C ALA A 58 -11.34 -2.17 13.88
N ALA A 59 -11.42 -3.17 13.00
CA ALA A 59 -12.47 -4.17 13.03
C ALA A 59 -12.04 -5.41 13.84
N GLU A 60 -12.81 -5.75 14.87
CA GLU A 60 -12.53 -6.85 15.80
C GLU A 60 -13.68 -7.88 15.77
N PRO A 61 -13.37 -9.20 15.72
CA PRO A 61 -12.06 -9.79 15.42
C PRO A 61 -11.71 -9.68 13.93
N ILE A 62 -10.48 -9.30 13.62
CA ILE A 62 -10.03 -9.04 12.26
C ILE A 62 -9.97 -10.32 11.40
N GLU A 63 -9.62 -11.43 12.04
CA GLU A 63 -9.49 -12.76 11.43
C GLU A 63 -10.82 -13.36 10.94
N ASP A 64 -11.96 -12.88 11.45
CA ASP A 64 -13.28 -13.33 11.04
C ASP A 64 -13.84 -12.54 9.86
N GLN A 65 -13.15 -11.48 9.42
CA GLN A 65 -13.55 -10.74 8.24
C GLN A 65 -13.41 -11.59 6.98
N THR A 66 -14.31 -11.37 6.02
CA THR A 66 -14.15 -11.94 4.69
C THR A 66 -12.97 -11.25 4.00
N PRO A 67 -11.88 -11.95 3.67
CA PRO A 67 -10.66 -11.30 3.17
C PRO A 67 -10.82 -10.71 1.78
N GLY A 68 -11.68 -11.28 0.94
CA GLY A 68 -11.85 -10.90 -0.48
C GLY A 68 -12.03 -9.40 -0.70
N PRO A 69 -13.07 -8.75 -0.13
CA PRO A 69 -13.28 -7.31 -0.31
C PRO A 69 -12.09 -6.44 0.12
N LEU A 70 -11.44 -6.78 1.23
CA LEU A 70 -10.27 -6.03 1.72
C LEU A 70 -9.08 -6.19 0.76
N LEU A 71 -8.78 -7.42 0.33
CA LEU A 71 -7.67 -7.71 -0.58
C LEU A 71 -7.88 -7.07 -1.95
N GLU A 72 -9.10 -7.11 -2.48
CA GLU A 72 -9.47 -6.45 -3.74
C GLU A 72 -9.28 -4.93 -3.64
N GLN A 73 -9.71 -4.31 -2.54
CA GLN A 73 -9.53 -2.89 -2.31
C GLN A 73 -8.05 -2.50 -2.18
N LEU A 74 -7.27 -3.23 -1.37
CA LEU A 74 -5.83 -2.99 -1.22
C LEU A 74 -5.10 -3.13 -2.57
N ALA A 75 -5.45 -4.14 -3.37
CA ALA A 75 -4.85 -4.36 -4.69
C ALA A 75 -5.22 -3.24 -5.69
N ALA A 76 -6.46 -2.76 -5.67
CA ALA A 76 -6.87 -1.63 -6.51
C ALA A 76 -6.11 -0.35 -6.13
N GLU A 77 -6.04 -0.04 -4.84
CA GLU A 77 -5.36 1.16 -4.33
C GLU A 77 -3.84 1.10 -4.55
N ALA A 78 -3.23 -0.08 -4.44
CA ALA A 78 -1.82 -0.28 -4.76
C ALA A 78 -1.54 0.00 -6.24
N ARG A 79 -2.34 -0.55 -7.16
CA ARG A 79 -2.18 -0.30 -8.61
C ARG A 79 -2.30 1.18 -8.94
N GLU A 80 -3.32 1.85 -8.41
CA GLU A 80 -3.48 3.29 -8.62
C GLU A 80 -2.28 4.11 -8.11
N PHE A 81 -1.77 3.76 -6.93
CA PHE A 81 -0.59 4.43 -6.36
C PHE A 81 0.67 4.15 -7.19
N GLU A 82 0.88 2.93 -7.65
CA GLU A 82 2.00 2.55 -8.52
C GLU A 82 1.98 3.30 -9.84
N ASP A 83 0.81 3.45 -10.46
CA ASP A 83 0.67 4.20 -11.71
C ASP A 83 0.93 5.70 -11.50
N ALA A 84 0.41 6.28 -10.43
CA ALA A 84 0.68 7.68 -10.06
C ALA A 84 2.17 7.91 -9.75
N ALA A 85 2.80 7.01 -8.98
CA ALA A 85 4.21 7.08 -8.65
C ALA A 85 5.09 6.94 -9.90
N ARG A 86 4.71 6.06 -10.85
CA ARG A 86 5.41 5.92 -12.13
C ARG A 86 5.33 7.21 -12.95
N ALA A 87 4.15 7.82 -13.05
CA ALA A 87 3.97 9.09 -13.76
C ALA A 87 4.83 10.20 -13.13
N TYR A 88 4.82 10.32 -11.80
CA TYR A 88 5.63 11.28 -11.05
C TYR A 88 7.14 11.11 -11.32
N LEU A 89 7.63 9.86 -11.26
CA LEU A 89 9.05 9.56 -11.51
C LEU A 89 9.47 9.78 -12.97
N GLN A 90 8.54 9.70 -13.93
CA GLN A 90 8.78 10.03 -15.33
C GLN A 90 8.83 11.55 -15.57
N ASP A 91 8.02 12.32 -14.84
CA ASP A 91 7.95 13.78 -14.95
C ASP A 91 9.22 14.46 -14.38
N GLU A 92 9.81 13.92 -13.31
CA GLU A 92 11.12 14.37 -12.80
C GLU A 92 12.29 14.15 -13.78
N GLY A 93 12.04 13.48 -14.91
CA GLY A 93 12.98 13.34 -16.04
C GLY A 93 12.96 14.49 -17.06
N VAL A 94 12.05 15.47 -16.95
CA VAL A 94 12.01 16.63 -17.85
C VAL A 94 12.54 17.87 -17.12
N PRO A 95 13.72 18.41 -17.48
CA PRO A 95 14.13 19.71 -16.98
C PRO A 95 13.15 20.74 -17.55
N THR A 96 12.32 21.32 -16.70
CA THR A 96 11.59 22.54 -17.04
C THR A 96 12.63 23.62 -17.32
N ARG A 97 12.95 23.80 -18.61
CA ARG A 97 13.64 24.99 -19.09
C ARG A 97 12.83 26.17 -18.59
N THR A 98 13.40 26.94 -17.68
CA THR A 98 13.03 28.32 -17.44
C THR A 98 13.08 29.03 -18.80
N PRO A 99 11.95 29.55 -19.33
CA PRO A 99 12.03 30.59 -20.34
C PRO A 99 12.48 31.84 -19.57
N GLY A 100 13.72 32.26 -19.83
CA GLY A 100 14.22 33.52 -19.33
C GLY A 100 13.34 34.68 -19.82
N VAL A 101 12.97 35.55 -18.88
CA VAL A 101 12.66 36.96 -19.14
C VAL A 101 13.14 37.76 -17.93
#